data_AF-A0A484KUP3-F1
#
_entry.id   AF-A0A484KUP3-F1
#
_cell.length_a   1.000
_cell.length_b   1.000
_cell.length_c   1.000
_cell.angle_alpha   90.00
_cell.angle_beta   90.00
_cell.angle_gamma   90.00
#
_symmetry.space_group_name_H-M   'P 1'
#
loop_
_entity.id
_entity.type
_entity.pdbx_description
1 polymer ?
#
loop_
_entity_poly.entity_id
_entity_poly.type
_entity_poly.pdbx_seq_one_letter_code
_entity_poly.pdbx_strand_id
1 'polypeptide(L)'
;MQLGCEARVTASCDGDGIWKIFVVQLLHNHDLSPTKSRIYRCNRSLPASVKKQLEVNDKAGIPLHKSFQAAVVEAGGYEELGFIEKDCRNYIEEFRRLRLGLGNASTITPQLSGLMFMYVKRDSHEFKCMEVRRSILPFQRQTNQTCLRTYP
;
A
#
# COMPACT_ATOMS: atom_id res chain seq x y z
N MET A 1 4.35 -21.97 13.93
CA MET A 1 3.81 -21.82 15.31
C MET A 1 4.42 -22.94 16.11
N GLN A 2 5.31 -22.63 17.06
CA GLN A 2 5.92 -23.62 17.94
C GLN A 2 4.95 -23.87 19.10
N LEU A 3 4.77 -25.13 19.50
CA LEU A 3 3.96 -25.47 20.67
C LEU A 3 4.73 -25.14 21.96
N GLY A 4 4.02 -24.78 23.03
CA GLY A 4 4.61 -24.55 24.35
C GLY A 4 5.34 -23.21 24.54
N CYS A 5 5.07 -22.20 23.72
CA CYS A 5 5.58 -20.85 23.97
C CYS A 5 4.82 -20.21 25.13
N GLU A 6 5.54 -19.80 26.18
CA GLU A 6 4.94 -19.17 27.38
C GLU A 6 4.81 -17.65 27.28
N ALA A 7 5.28 -17.04 26.19
CA ALA A 7 5.19 -15.61 26.00
C ALA A 7 3.73 -15.13 26.05
N ARG A 8 3.41 -14.25 27.01
CA ARG A 8 2.06 -13.72 27.23
C ARG A 8 2.11 -12.34 27.88
N VAL A 9 1.06 -11.56 27.63
CA VAL A 9 0.72 -10.39 28.42
C VAL A 9 -0.68 -10.58 28.99
N THR A 10 -0.84 -10.42 30.30
CA THR A 10 -2.14 -10.49 30.98
C THR A 10 -2.47 -9.12 31.56
N ALA A 11 -3.62 -8.60 31.18
CA ALA A 11 -4.15 -7.35 31.69
C ALA A 11 -5.62 -7.54 32.10
N SER A 12 -6.08 -6.79 33.09
CA SER A 12 -7.49 -6.70 33.45
C SER A 12 -7.91 -5.25 33.62
N CYS A 13 -9.19 -5.00 33.34
CA CYS A 13 -9.84 -3.73 33.61
C CYS A 13 -10.60 -3.85 34.93
N ASP A 14 -10.46 -2.87 35.83
CA ASP A 14 -11.31 -2.79 37.01
C ASP A 14 -12.66 -2.10 36.72
N GLY A 15 -13.52 -2.01 37.74
CA GLY A 15 -14.84 -1.41 37.64
C GLY A 15 -14.82 0.10 37.34
N ASP A 16 -13.70 0.76 37.57
CA ASP A 16 -13.49 2.19 37.29
C ASP A 16 -12.93 2.43 35.89
N GLY A 17 -12.75 1.38 35.08
CA GLY A 17 -12.23 1.47 33.72
C GLY A 17 -10.70 1.51 33.62
N ILE A 18 -9.98 1.28 34.73
CA ILE A 18 -8.52 1.34 34.77
C ILE A 18 -7.95 -0.02 34.36
N TRP A 19 -7.12 -0.02 33.33
CA TRP A 19 -6.40 -1.21 32.87
C TRP A 19 -5.09 -1.41 33.63
N LYS A 20 -4.90 -2.58 34.23
CA LYS A 20 -3.68 -2.99 34.93
C LYS A 20 -3.07 -4.21 34.24
N ILE A 21 -1.76 -4.16 34.01
CA ILE A 21 -0.99 -5.28 33.47
C ILE A 21 -0.39 -6.06 34.63
N PHE A 22 -0.66 -7.36 34.72
CA PHE A 22 -0.24 -8.22 35.84
C PHE A 22 0.96 -9.10 35.49
N VAL A 23 0.97 -9.63 34.27
CA VAL A 23 1.98 -10.59 33.82
C VAL A 23 2.50 -10.14 32.46
N VAL A 24 3.82 -10.06 32.34
CA VAL A 24 4.52 -9.77 31.10
C VAL A 24 5.64 -10.80 30.94
N GLN A 25 5.39 -11.83 30.15
CA GLN A 25 6.36 -12.86 29.75
C GLN A 25 6.74 -12.58 28.29
N LEU A 26 7.94 -12.02 28.06
CA LEU A 26 8.42 -11.64 26.72
C LEU A 26 9.36 -12.67 26.10
N LEU A 27 9.79 -13.67 26.87
CA LEU A 27 10.73 -14.66 26.38
C LEU A 27 9.99 -15.63 25.45
N HIS A 28 10.40 -15.66 24.19
CA HIS A 28 9.92 -16.62 23.21
C HIS A 28 10.87 -17.81 23.14
N ASN A 29 10.32 -19.00 22.93
CA ASN A 29 11.09 -20.22 22.65
C ASN A 29 11.27 -20.48 21.14
N HIS A 30 11.04 -19.45 20.31
CA HIS A 30 11.12 -19.50 18.87
C HIS A 30 11.49 -18.12 18.33
N ASP A 31 12.00 -18.07 17.10
CA ASP A 31 12.28 -16.80 16.43
C ASP A 31 10.99 -16.00 16.20
N LEU A 32 11.11 -14.68 16.34
CA LEU A 32 10.09 -13.74 15.90
C LEU A 32 10.34 -13.43 14.43
N SER A 33 9.26 -13.28 13.66
CA SER A 33 9.34 -12.90 12.24
C SER A 33 8.62 -11.56 12.02
N PRO A 34 9.29 -10.42 12.30
CA PRO A 34 8.72 -9.09 12.08
C PRO A 34 8.28 -8.85 10.62
N THR A 35 8.99 -9.47 9.67
CA THR A 35 8.68 -9.41 8.22
C THR A 35 7.32 -10.01 7.88
N LYS A 36 6.84 -10.97 8.68
CA LYS A 36 5.52 -11.61 8.52
C LYS A 36 4.41 -10.90 9.30
N SER A 37 4.69 -9.75 9.90
CA SER A 37 3.71 -8.97 10.68
C SER A 37 2.43 -8.68 9.88
N ARG A 38 2.54 -8.44 8.57
CA ARG A 38 1.40 -8.20 7.65
C ARG A 38 0.40 -9.36 7.55
N ILE A 39 0.73 -10.56 8.01
CA ILE A 39 -0.23 -11.68 8.05
C ILE A 39 -1.35 -11.38 9.07
N TYR A 40 -1.03 -10.66 10.15
CA TYR A 40 -1.96 -10.31 11.20
C TYR A 40 -2.75 -9.05 10.83
N ARG A 41 -4.07 -9.15 10.78
CA ARG A 41 -4.95 -8.04 10.39
C ARG A 41 -4.75 -6.77 11.23
N CYS A 42 -4.48 -6.91 12.54
CA CYS A 42 -4.23 -5.77 13.43
C CYS A 42 -2.95 -4.98 13.08
N ASN A 43 -2.00 -5.61 12.42
CA ASN A 43 -0.75 -4.98 11.98
C ASN A 43 -0.86 -4.45 10.55
N ARG A 44 -1.96 -4.74 9.83
CA ARG A 44 -2.16 -4.25 8.48
C ARG A 44 -2.74 -2.86 8.47
N SER A 45 -2.08 -1.95 7.77
CA SER A 45 -2.58 -0.60 7.54
C SER A 45 -2.26 -0.15 6.14
N LEU A 46 -3.24 0.45 5.46
CA LEU A 46 -3.05 1.00 4.13
C LEU A 46 -2.63 2.48 4.26
N PRO A 47 -1.40 2.85 3.84
CA PRO A 47 -0.93 4.23 3.93
C PRO A 47 -1.80 5.19 3.11
N ALA A 48 -1.91 6.44 3.57
CA ALA A 48 -2.70 7.46 2.87
C ALA A 48 -2.21 7.73 1.43
N SER A 49 -0.90 7.66 1.19
CA SER A 49 -0.30 7.76 -0.14
C SER A 49 -0.82 6.68 -1.09
N VAL A 50 -0.77 5.41 -0.64
CA VAL A 50 -1.26 4.26 -1.39
C VAL A 50 -2.76 4.37 -1.65
N LYS A 51 -3.55 4.76 -0.64
CA LYS A 51 -5.00 5.00 -0.81
C LYS A 51 -5.28 6.00 -1.92
N LYS A 52 -4.63 7.16 -1.90
CA LYS A 52 -4.78 8.22 -2.91
C LYS A 52 -4.40 7.72 -4.31
N GLN A 53 -3.32 6.95 -4.41
CA GLN A 53 -2.88 6.37 -5.67
C GLN A 53 -3.88 5.32 -6.21
N LEU A 54 -4.41 4.47 -5.33
CA LEU A 54 -5.45 3.51 -5.69
C LEU A 54 -6.70 4.20 -6.23
N GLU A 55 -7.16 5.28 -5.62
CA GLU A 55 -8.32 6.05 -6.10
C GLU A 55 -8.11 6.65 -7.49
N VAL A 56 -6.93 7.24 -7.73
CA VAL A 56 -6.59 7.81 -9.03
C VAL A 56 -6.54 6.72 -10.09
N ASN A 57 -5.92 5.59 -9.76
CA ASN A 57 -5.81 4.45 -10.66
C ASN A 57 -7.18 3.82 -10.98
N ASP A 58 -8.06 3.70 -9.97
CA ASP A 58 -9.43 3.22 -10.15
C ASP A 58 -10.23 4.14 -11.08
N LYS A 59 -10.15 5.46 -10.87
CA LYS A 59 -10.78 6.46 -11.76
C LYS A 59 -10.23 6.40 -13.18
N ALA A 60 -8.94 6.09 -13.34
CA ALA A 60 -8.31 5.90 -14.64
C ALA A 60 -8.59 4.51 -15.28
N GLY A 61 -9.37 3.64 -14.61
CA GLY A 61 -9.68 2.29 -15.10
C GLY A 61 -8.51 1.32 -15.03
N ILE A 62 -7.45 1.63 -14.28
CA ILE A 62 -6.29 0.74 -14.11
C ILE A 62 -6.70 -0.43 -13.22
N PRO A 63 -6.49 -1.68 -13.68
CA PRO A 63 -6.79 -2.87 -12.87
C PRO A 63 -6.03 -2.89 -11.54
N LEU A 64 -6.73 -3.29 -10.47
CA LEU A 64 -6.18 -3.33 -9.11
C LEU A 64 -4.85 -4.08 -9.00
N HIS A 65 -4.73 -5.24 -9.66
CA HIS A 65 -3.51 -6.06 -9.60
C HIS A 65 -2.27 -5.31 -10.11
N LYS A 66 -2.42 -4.38 -11.08
CA LYS A 66 -1.32 -3.55 -11.58
C LYS A 66 -0.93 -2.47 -10.58
N SER A 67 -1.93 -1.84 -9.96
CA SER A 67 -1.70 -0.84 -8.90
C SER A 67 -1.03 -1.47 -7.68
N PHE A 68 -1.46 -2.68 -7.29
CA PHE A 68 -0.84 -3.42 -6.20
C PHE A 68 0.61 -3.81 -6.55
N GLN A 69 0.87 -4.31 -7.77
CA GLN A 69 2.23 -4.62 -8.20
C GLN A 69 3.15 -3.38 -8.21
N ALA A 70 2.63 -2.21 -8.59
CA ALA A 70 3.40 -0.97 -8.52
C ALA A 70 3.78 -0.62 -7.07
N ALA A 71 2.86 -0.77 -6.12
CA ALA A 71 3.14 -0.57 -4.71
C ALA A 71 4.18 -1.56 -4.16
N VAL A 72 4.14 -2.83 -4.61
CA VAL A 72 5.16 -3.84 -4.26
C VAL A 72 6.54 -3.42 -4.75
N VAL A 73 6.64 -2.94 -5.99
CA VAL A 73 7.92 -2.48 -6.57
C VAL A 73 8.44 -1.24 -5.85
N GLU A 74 7.56 -0.28 -5.54
CA GLU A 74 7.91 0.95 -4.82
C GLU A 74 8.41 0.65 -3.39
N ALA A 75 7.79 -0.31 -2.71
CA ALA A 75 8.23 -0.75 -1.38
C ALA A 75 9.51 -1.59 -1.39
N GLY A 76 10.02 -2.02 -2.56
CA GLY A 76 11.20 -2.88 -2.67
C GLY A 76 10.90 -4.38 -2.48
N GLY A 77 9.63 -4.78 -2.46
CA GLY A 77 9.22 -6.17 -2.36
C GLY A 77 7.95 -6.39 -1.55
N TYR A 78 7.48 -7.64 -1.51
CA TYR A 78 6.29 -8.01 -0.74
C TYR A 78 6.54 -7.95 0.77
N GLU A 79 7.77 -8.21 1.21
CA GLU A 79 8.13 -8.26 2.63
C GLU A 79 8.08 -6.90 3.32
N GLU A 80 8.30 -5.83 2.55
CA GLU A 80 8.30 -4.45 3.02
C GLU A 80 6.89 -3.83 3.06
N LEU A 81 5.87 -4.52 2.53
CA LEU A 81 4.50 -4.02 2.55
C LEU A 81 3.81 -4.29 3.89
N GLY A 82 3.29 -3.23 4.51
CA GLY A 82 2.42 -3.31 5.68
C GLY A 82 0.97 -3.72 5.38
N PHE A 83 0.64 -4.14 4.14
CA PHE A 83 -0.71 -4.51 3.74
C PHE A 83 -0.69 -5.58 2.63
N ILE A 84 -1.84 -6.20 2.38
CA ILE A 84 -2.00 -7.21 1.32
C ILE A 84 -2.96 -6.73 0.22
N GLU A 85 -2.95 -7.39 -0.94
CA GLU A 85 -3.83 -7.03 -2.07
C GLU A 85 -5.31 -6.98 -1.67
N LYS A 86 -5.72 -7.87 -0.75
CA LYS A 86 -7.09 -7.88 -0.20
C LYS A 86 -7.45 -6.56 0.48
N ASP A 87 -6.52 -5.91 1.17
CA ASP A 87 -6.80 -4.64 1.81
C ASP A 87 -7.01 -3.53 0.76
N CYS A 88 -6.24 -3.54 -0.33
CA CYS A 88 -6.45 -2.62 -1.46
C CYS A 88 -7.80 -2.85 -2.14
N ARG A 89 -8.21 -4.11 -2.30
CA ARG A 89 -9.52 -4.49 -2.86
C ARG A 89 -10.66 -3.97 -2.00
N ASN A 90 -10.61 -4.26 -0.70
CA ASN A 90 -11.60 -3.78 0.26
C ASN A 90 -11.69 -2.25 0.21
N TYR A 91 -10.54 -1.56 0.19
CA TYR A 91 -10.51 -0.10 0.11
C TYR A 91 -11.18 0.44 -1.16
N ILE A 92 -10.88 -0.12 -2.33
CA ILE A 92 -11.47 0.32 -3.59
C ILE A 92 -12.97 0.03 -3.66
N GLU A 93 -13.42 -1.11 -3.15
CA GLU A 93 -14.85 -1.44 -3.06
C GLU A 93 -15.60 -0.43 -2.17
N GLU A 94 -15.04 -0.11 -1.00
CA GLU A 94 -15.54 0.93 -0.11
C GLU A 94 -15.55 2.31 -0.79
N PHE A 95 -14.46 2.68 -1.45
CA PHE A 95 -14.35 3.95 -2.19
C PHE A 95 -15.40 4.07 -3.30
N ARG A 96 -15.61 3.00 -4.07
CA ARG A 96 -16.65 2.94 -5.11
C ARG A 96 -18.04 3.05 -4.49
N ARG A 97 -18.31 2.38 -3.37
CA ARG A 97 -19.59 2.47 -2.65
C ARG A 97 -19.84 3.90 -2.15
N LEU A 98 -18.85 4.53 -1.55
CA LEU A 98 -18.94 5.92 -1.09
C LEU A 98 -19.19 6.87 -2.26
N ARG A 99 -18.51 6.67 -3.40
CA ARG A 99 -18.76 7.46 -4.62
C ARG A 99 -20.20 7.32 -5.13
N LEU A 100 -20.78 6.13 -5.05
CA LEU A 100 -22.17 5.88 -5.46
C LEU A 100 -23.19 6.40 -4.43
N GLY A 101 -22.84 6.41 -3.14
CA GLY A 101 -23.65 6.96 -2.05
C GLY A 101 -23.57 8.49 -1.88
N LEU A 102 -22.55 9.14 -2.47
CA LEU A 102 -22.36 10.60 -2.53
C LEU A 102 -23.16 11.26 -3.68
N GLY A 103 -24.24 10.64 -4.14
CA GLY A 103 -25.12 11.14 -5.20
C GLY A 103 -25.95 12.38 -4.83
N ASN A 104 -25.74 12.96 -3.65
CA ASN A 104 -26.57 14.03 -3.08
C ASN A 104 -25.80 15.11 -2.29
N ALA A 105 -24.46 15.18 -2.37
CA ALA A 105 -23.71 16.34 -1.85
C ALA A 105 -22.41 16.61 -2.63
N SER A 106 -22.51 17.54 -3.58
CA SER A 106 -21.54 18.53 -4.05
C SER A 106 -20.03 18.20 -4.05
N THR A 107 -19.46 18.23 -5.26
CA THR A 107 -18.19 18.87 -5.62
C THR A 107 -16.91 18.39 -4.93
N ILE A 108 -16.25 17.37 -5.50
CA ILE A 108 -14.81 17.18 -5.31
C ILE A 108 -14.09 18.02 -6.37
N THR A 109 -13.49 19.12 -5.93
CA THR A 109 -12.59 19.96 -6.74
C THR A 109 -11.30 19.19 -7.08
N PRO A 110 -10.64 19.46 -8.23
CA PRO A 110 -9.39 18.80 -8.58
C PRO A 110 -8.20 19.58 -8.01
N GLN A 111 -7.79 19.32 -6.78
CA GLN A 111 -6.43 19.69 -6.33
C GLN A 111 -5.44 18.63 -6.85
N LEU A 112 -5.20 18.67 -8.16
CA LEU A 112 -4.09 18.00 -8.83
C LEU A 112 -2.86 18.91 -8.80
N SER A 113 -2.21 19.00 -7.64
CA SER A 113 -0.82 19.46 -7.56
C SER A 113 0.03 18.38 -6.87
N GLY A 114 0.85 17.71 -7.69
CA GLY A 114 2.03 16.99 -7.20
C GLY A 114 1.90 15.48 -6.94
N LEU A 115 1.35 14.69 -7.87
CA LEU A 115 1.60 13.23 -7.86
C LEU A 115 2.19 12.75 -9.18
N MET A 116 3.30 12.05 -9.06
CA MET A 116 4.07 11.40 -10.11
C MET A 116 3.22 10.28 -10.74
N PHE A 117 2.97 10.35 -12.05
CA PHE A 117 2.33 9.26 -12.78
C PHE A 117 3.38 8.18 -13.07
N MET A 118 3.32 7.06 -12.35
CA MET A 118 4.11 5.87 -12.69
C MET A 118 3.30 4.98 -13.64
N TYR A 119 3.62 5.03 -14.93
CA TYR A 119 3.15 4.04 -15.89
C TYR A 119 4.20 2.94 -16.05
N VAL A 120 3.87 1.70 -15.64
CA VAL A 120 4.67 0.52 -15.99
C VAL A 120 4.13 -0.05 -17.30
N LYS A 121 4.85 0.19 -18.40
CA LYS A 121 4.54 -0.43 -19.70
C LYS A 121 5.17 -1.82 -19.72
N ARG A 122 4.38 -2.84 -20.05
CA ARG A 122 4.81 -4.26 -20.09
C ARG A 122 5.24 -4.59 -21.52
N ASP A 123 6.54 -4.52 -21.80
CA ASP A 123 7.14 -5.13 -22.99
C ASP A 123 8.03 -6.29 -22.52
N SER A 124 8.00 -7.40 -23.26
CA SER A 124 8.13 -8.78 -22.79
C SER A 124 9.39 -9.18 -22.00
N HIS A 125 10.40 -8.31 -21.89
CA HIS A 125 11.64 -8.61 -21.18
C HIS A 125 12.28 -7.38 -20.49
N GLU A 126 11.57 -6.27 -20.24
CA GLU A 126 12.18 -5.10 -19.62
C GLU A 126 11.20 -4.33 -18.70
N PHE A 127 11.61 -4.10 -17.44
CA PHE A 127 10.93 -3.18 -16.53
C PHE A 127 11.44 -1.77 -16.79
N LYS A 128 10.65 -0.95 -17.49
CA LYS A 128 11.01 0.47 -17.71
C LYS A 128 10.17 1.37 -16.80
N CYS A 129 10.82 1.97 -15.81
CA CYS A 129 10.25 3.02 -14.99
C CYS A 129 10.28 4.32 -15.81
N MET A 130 9.15 4.73 -16.38
CA MET A 130 9.04 6.02 -17.07
C MET A 130 8.47 7.07 -16.11
N GLU A 131 9.32 8.02 -15.74
CA GLU A 131 8.93 9.25 -15.04
C GLU A 131 8.20 10.16 -16.05
N VAL A 132 6.87 10.26 -15.97
CA VAL A 132 6.12 11.20 -16.81
C VAL A 132 6.25 12.59 -16.20
N ARG A 133 7.33 13.30 -16.56
CA ARG A 133 7.40 14.75 -16.34
C ARG A 133 6.42 15.43 -17.28
N ARG A 134 5.58 16.31 -16.73
CA ARG A 134 4.63 17.13 -17.50
C ARG A 134 5.37 17.85 -18.63
N SER A 135 5.19 17.41 -19.87
CA SER A 135 5.29 18.28 -21.04
C SER A 135 3.88 18.67 -21.44
N ILE A 136 3.49 19.90 -21.15
CA ILE A 136 2.31 20.53 -21.75
C ILE A 136 2.68 20.85 -23.20
N LEU A 137 2.81 19.86 -24.06
CA LEU A 137 2.85 19.99 -25.53
C LEU A 137 2.40 18.66 -26.17
N PRO A 138 1.71 18.70 -27.33
CA PRO A 138 1.15 17.52 -27.95
C PRO A 138 2.25 16.54 -28.37
N PHE A 139 1.97 15.26 -28.12
CA PHE A 139 2.70 14.07 -28.54
C PHE A 139 3.58 14.29 -29.79
N GLN A 140 4.86 14.57 -29.57
CA GLN A 140 5.90 14.32 -30.56
C GLN A 140 6.72 13.14 -30.08
N ARG A 141 6.77 12.10 -30.94
CA ARG A 141 7.68 10.96 -30.82
C ARG A 141 9.10 11.48 -30.66
N GLN A 142 9.65 11.45 -29.45
CA GLN A 142 11.09 11.53 -29.27
C GLN A 142 11.63 10.11 -29.17
N THR A 143 12.32 9.71 -30.23
CA THR A 143 13.13 8.50 -30.31
C THR A 143 14.37 8.64 -29.45
N ASN A 144 14.64 7.59 -28.66
CA ASN A 144 15.93 7.15 -28.10
C ASN A 144 16.76 8.16 -27.29
N GLN A 145 16.75 7.97 -25.97
CA GLN A 145 17.95 8.19 -25.16
C GLN A 145 18.14 7.03 -24.19
N THR A 146 19.13 6.19 -24.49
CA THR A 146 19.60 5.09 -23.64
C THR A 146 20.39 5.71 -22.50
N CYS A 147 19.80 5.77 -21.30
CA CYS A 147 20.52 6.20 -20.11
C CYS A 147 21.20 4.97 -19.51
N LEU A 148 22.42 4.67 -19.97
CA LEU A 148 23.30 3.70 -19.31
C LEU A 148 23.74 4.31 -17.97
N ARG A 149 23.13 3.85 -16.87
CA ARG A 149 23.72 4.01 -15.54
C ARG A 149 24.37 2.69 -15.14
N THR A 150 25.68 2.62 -15.32
CA THR A 150 26.55 1.71 -14.57
C THR A 150 26.69 2.24 -13.15
N TYR A 151 26.46 1.41 -12.14
CA TYR A 151 26.89 1.69 -10.77
C TYR A 151 28.08 0.77 -10.43
N PRO A 152 29.04 1.26 -9.60
CA PRO A 152 30.20 0.51 -9.16
C PRO A 152 29.85 -0.65 -8.21
#